data_AF-X1RZH7-F1
#
_entry.id   AF-X1RZH7-F1
#
_cell.length_a   1.000
_cell.length_b   1.000
_cell.length_c   1.000
_cell.angle_alpha   90.00
_cell.angle_beta   90.00
_cell.angle_gamma   90.00
#
_symmetry.space_group_name_H-M   'P 1'
#
loop_
_entity.id
_entity.type
_entity.pdbx_description
1 polymer ?
#
loop_
_entity_poly.entity_id
_entity_poly.type
_entity_poly.pdbx_seq_one_letter_code
_entity_poly.pdbx_strand_id
1 'polypeptide(L)'
;MENKESQKIEIIMKDYEILKTYSTSTSPGIRYNLISIALATIGLIISGTMIAIANGKLSDFVVVNIISTLWIAFIPVFCITILYVWLGEEQRMMRIGEYCKELEEKINREFGEGVLNWETFKRKKSIQYPEKLIIGLFIGLSLASFVAGLYLRKVNIITALKIGLIIHIVIAVYTLIFVKRRIVAIEELK
;
A
#
# COMPACT_ATOMS: atom_id res chain seq x y z
N MET A 1 35.84 -30.49 12.70
CA MET A 1 34.56 -29.92 13.18
C MET A 1 34.38 -28.46 12.77
N GLU A 2 35.45 -27.67 12.72
CA GLU A 2 35.52 -26.27 12.25
C GLU A 2 34.78 -25.95 10.93
N ASN A 3 34.80 -26.87 9.95
CA ASN A 3 34.21 -26.62 8.63
C ASN A 3 32.66 -26.51 8.64
N LYS A 4 31.97 -27.18 9.57
CA LYS A 4 30.49 -27.18 9.61
C LYS A 4 29.91 -25.92 10.24
N GLU A 5 30.54 -25.38 11.28
CA GLU A 5 30.08 -24.14 11.92
C GLU A 5 30.33 -22.92 11.04
N SER A 6 31.49 -22.86 10.39
CA SER A 6 31.81 -21.81 9.42
C SER A 6 30.81 -21.78 8.25
N GLN A 7 30.51 -22.95 7.66
CA GLN A 7 29.49 -23.06 6.60
C GLN A 7 28.09 -22.62 7.06
N LYS A 8 27.70 -22.96 8.29
CA LYS A 8 26.40 -22.58 8.85
C LYS A 8 26.29 -21.07 9.03
N ILE A 9 27.34 -20.43 9.53
CA ILE A 9 27.41 -18.97 9.69
C ILE A 9 27.37 -18.28 8.33
N GLU A 10 28.11 -18.79 7.34
CA GLU A 10 28.12 -18.25 5.99
C GLU A 10 26.72 -18.27 5.35
N ILE A 11 25.98 -19.38 5.51
CA ILE A 11 24.59 -19.49 5.03
C ILE A 11 23.70 -18.44 5.72
N ILE A 12 23.80 -18.31 7.05
CA ILE A 12 23.01 -17.35 7.83
C ILE A 12 23.32 -15.90 7.40
N MET A 13 24.60 -15.58 7.17
CA MET A 13 25.04 -14.26 6.72
C MET A 13 24.52 -13.94 5.33
N LYS A 14 24.52 -14.92 4.42
CA LYS A 14 23.96 -14.78 3.07
C LYS A 14 22.45 -14.55 3.10
N ASP A 15 21.72 -15.29 3.93
CA ASP A 15 20.28 -15.09 4.11
C ASP A 15 19.99 -13.69 4.68
N TYR A 16 20.77 -13.25 5.66
CA TYR A 16 20.67 -11.90 6.22
C TYR A 16 20.89 -10.82 5.16
N GLU A 17 21.90 -10.96 4.30
CA GLU A 17 22.19 -10.02 3.22
C GLU A 17 21.06 -9.94 2.19
N ILE A 18 20.50 -11.08 1.78
CA ILE A 18 19.37 -11.16 0.85
C ILE A 18 18.15 -10.44 1.45
N LEU A 19 17.81 -10.75 2.70
CA LEU A 19 16.65 -10.16 3.36
C LEU A 19 16.81 -8.66 3.61
N LYS A 20 18.02 -8.24 3.98
CA LYS A 20 18.37 -6.81 4.12
C LYS A 20 18.17 -6.08 2.80
N THR A 21 18.73 -6.61 1.71
CA THR A 21 18.61 -6.01 0.37
C THR A 21 17.14 -5.87 -0.04
N TYR A 22 16.37 -6.91 0.21
CA TYR A 22 14.95 -6.92 -0.07
C TYR A 22 14.16 -5.86 0.71
N SER A 23 14.43 -5.75 2.02
CA SER A 23 13.78 -4.80 2.93
C SER A 23 14.15 -3.35 2.60
N THR A 24 15.41 -3.08 2.22
CA THR A 24 15.89 -1.70 2.03
C THR A 24 15.67 -1.14 0.64
N SER A 25 15.67 -1.98 -0.41
CA SER A 25 15.60 -1.52 -1.80
C SER A 25 14.39 -2.06 -2.55
N THR A 26 14.17 -3.37 -2.51
CA THR A 26 13.16 -4.03 -3.33
C THR A 26 11.74 -3.69 -2.87
N SER A 27 11.41 -3.88 -1.60
CA SER A 27 10.05 -3.65 -1.09
C SER A 27 9.61 -2.17 -1.18
N PRO A 28 10.43 -1.18 -0.79
CA PRO A 28 10.12 0.24 -1.05
C PRO A 28 9.92 0.55 -2.54
N GLY A 29 10.75 -0.02 -3.42
CA GLY A 29 10.62 0.17 -4.87
C GLY A 29 9.30 -0.39 -5.43
N ILE A 30 8.90 -1.59 -5.01
CA ILE A 30 7.60 -2.18 -5.40
C ILE A 30 6.45 -1.27 -4.96
N ARG A 31 6.46 -0.81 -3.71
CA ARG A 31 5.41 0.07 -3.15
C ARG A 31 5.32 1.40 -3.89
N TYR A 32 6.46 2.02 -4.22
CA TYR A 32 6.48 3.26 -5.01
C TYR A 32 5.94 3.05 -6.43
N ASN A 33 6.32 1.94 -7.08
CA ASN A 33 5.83 1.60 -8.41
C ASN A 33 4.31 1.35 -8.41
N LEU A 34 3.76 0.68 -7.39
CA LEU A 34 2.33 0.47 -7.24
C LEU A 34 1.56 1.80 -7.16
N ILE A 35 2.04 2.73 -6.33
CA ILE A 35 1.43 4.07 -6.21
C ILE A 35 1.53 4.81 -7.56
N SER A 36 2.69 4.78 -8.20
CA SER A 36 2.94 5.50 -9.45
C SER A 36 2.05 5.00 -10.59
N ILE A 37 1.94 3.67 -10.75
CA ILE A 37 1.03 3.05 -11.73
C ILE A 37 -0.40 3.46 -11.44
N ALA A 38 -0.82 3.41 -10.18
CA ALA A 38 -2.19 3.73 -9.82
C ALA A 38 -2.55 5.19 -10.12
N LEU A 39 -1.69 6.13 -9.75
CA LEU A 39 -1.87 7.55 -10.05
C LEU A 39 -1.84 7.83 -11.55
N ALA A 40 -0.96 7.16 -12.31
CA ALA A 40 -0.91 7.28 -13.76
C ALA A 40 -2.20 6.79 -14.43
N THR A 41 -2.70 5.61 -14.04
CA THR A 41 -3.96 5.06 -14.56
C THR A 41 -5.15 5.98 -14.26
N ILE A 42 -5.24 6.51 -13.03
CA ILE A 42 -6.29 7.46 -12.66
C ILE A 42 -6.14 8.76 -13.46
N GLY A 43 -4.92 9.28 -13.59
CA GLY A 43 -4.62 10.47 -14.38
C GLY A 43 -5.02 10.35 -15.84
N LEU A 44 -4.82 9.17 -16.44
CA LEU A 44 -5.27 8.87 -17.81
C LEU A 44 -6.79 8.95 -17.94
N ILE A 45 -7.54 8.38 -16.99
CA ILE A 45 -9.01 8.43 -17.01
C ILE A 45 -9.51 9.86 -16.82
N ILE A 46 -8.93 10.61 -15.90
CA ILE A 46 -9.27 12.03 -15.67
C ILE A 46 -9.00 12.84 -16.94
N SER A 47 -7.83 12.67 -17.55
CA SER A 47 -7.45 13.38 -18.76
C SER A 47 -8.36 13.04 -19.94
N GLY A 48 -8.64 11.75 -20.16
CA GLY A 48 -9.57 11.28 -21.18
C GLY A 48 -10.99 11.84 -20.98
N THR A 49 -11.42 11.94 -19.72
CA THR A 49 -12.69 12.57 -19.36
C THR A 49 -12.70 14.05 -19.74
N MET A 50 -11.69 14.82 -19.34
CA MET A 50 -11.58 16.24 -19.66
C MET A 50 -11.58 16.51 -21.18
N ILE A 51 -10.91 15.66 -21.96
CA ILE A 51 -10.91 15.75 -23.42
C ILE A 51 -12.32 15.48 -23.98
N ALA A 52 -13.05 14.51 -23.44
CA ALA A 52 -14.43 14.24 -23.86
C ALA A 52 -15.36 15.43 -23.54
N ILE A 53 -15.16 16.08 -22.39
CA ILE A 53 -15.87 17.30 -21.99
C ILE A 53 -15.58 18.43 -22.97
N ALA A 54 -14.31 18.71 -23.24
CA ALA A 54 -13.89 19.80 -24.12
C ALA A 54 -14.42 19.65 -25.56
N ASN A 55 -14.56 18.41 -26.04
CA ASN A 55 -15.12 18.11 -27.36
C ASN A 55 -16.66 18.03 -27.37
N GLY A 56 -17.36 18.38 -26.29
CA GLY A 56 -18.82 18.37 -26.23
C GLY A 56 -19.45 16.97 -26.27
N LYS A 57 -18.67 15.90 -26.10
CA LYS A 57 -19.17 14.50 -26.15
C LYS A 57 -19.97 14.08 -24.92
N LEU A 58 -20.14 14.96 -23.93
CA LEU A 58 -21.01 14.74 -22.78
C LEU A 58 -22.52 14.79 -23.12
N SER A 59 -22.90 15.12 -24.35
CA SER A 59 -24.28 14.96 -24.82
C SER A 59 -24.57 13.55 -25.33
N ASP A 60 -23.54 12.78 -25.68
CA ASP A 60 -23.67 11.40 -26.14
C ASP A 60 -23.91 10.48 -24.94
N PHE A 61 -25.10 9.89 -24.92
CA PHE A 61 -25.53 8.96 -23.87
C PHE A 61 -24.56 7.80 -23.67
N VAL A 62 -23.98 7.26 -24.74
CA VAL A 62 -23.04 6.13 -24.66
C VAL A 62 -21.75 6.56 -23.99
N VAL A 63 -21.19 7.70 -24.43
CA VAL A 63 -19.93 8.23 -23.89
C VAL A 63 -20.08 8.60 -22.41
N VAL A 64 -21.16 9.27 -22.03
CA VAL A 64 -21.44 9.64 -20.63
C VAL A 64 -21.58 8.40 -19.74
N ASN A 65 -22.26 7.36 -20.22
CA ASN A 65 -22.43 6.13 -19.45
C ASN A 65 -21.11 5.40 -19.22
N ILE A 66 -20.26 5.33 -20.25
CA ILE A 66 -18.93 4.72 -20.12
C ILE A 66 -18.08 5.52 -19.12
N ILE A 67 -17.96 6.83 -19.31
CA ILE A 67 -17.17 7.71 -18.44
C ILE A 67 -17.71 7.63 -17.01
N SER A 68 -19.00 7.85 -16.79
CA SER A 68 -19.55 7.79 -15.43
C SER A 68 -19.36 6.43 -14.76
N THR A 69 -19.40 5.32 -15.51
CA THR A 69 -19.12 3.98 -14.97
C THR A 69 -17.66 3.83 -14.56
N LEU A 70 -16.71 4.37 -15.36
CA LEU A 70 -15.29 4.38 -14.99
C LEU A 70 -15.07 5.16 -13.68
N TRP A 71 -15.77 6.27 -13.49
CA TRP A 71 -15.67 7.09 -12.29
C TRP A 71 -16.36 6.49 -11.06
N ILE A 72 -17.54 5.87 -11.22
CA ILE A 72 -18.32 5.30 -10.10
C ILE A 72 -17.79 3.94 -9.67
N ALA A 73 -17.36 3.10 -10.60
CA ALA A 73 -17.01 1.71 -10.30
C ALA A 73 -15.51 1.45 -10.46
N PHE A 74 -14.94 1.76 -11.62
CA PHE A 74 -13.56 1.37 -11.92
C PHE A 74 -12.55 2.08 -11.00
N ILE A 75 -12.54 3.42 -10.94
CA ILE A 75 -11.56 4.15 -10.13
C ILE A 75 -11.68 3.77 -8.64
N PRO A 76 -12.86 3.77 -8.01
CA PRO A 76 -12.99 3.36 -6.60
C PRO A 76 -12.46 1.96 -6.33
N VAL A 77 -12.90 0.96 -7.10
CA VAL A 77 -12.47 -0.43 -6.93
C VAL A 77 -10.96 -0.57 -7.15
N PHE A 78 -10.42 0.12 -8.16
CA PHE A 78 -9.00 0.11 -8.46
C PHE A 78 -8.17 0.75 -7.34
N CYS A 79 -8.58 1.91 -6.82
CA CYS A 79 -7.95 2.56 -5.66
C CYS A 79 -7.91 1.65 -4.45
N ILE A 80 -9.03 1.02 -4.11
CA ILE A 80 -9.11 0.12 -2.95
C ILE A 80 -8.28 -1.15 -3.16
N THR A 81 -8.26 -1.69 -4.38
CA THR A 81 -7.43 -2.86 -4.72
C THR A 81 -5.94 -2.54 -4.56
N ILE A 82 -5.47 -1.43 -5.14
CA ILE A 82 -4.08 -1.00 -5.01
C ILE A 82 -3.73 -0.75 -3.54
N LEU A 83 -4.63 -0.12 -2.78
CA LEU A 83 -4.42 0.10 -1.35
C LEU A 83 -4.21 -1.21 -0.59
N TYR A 84 -5.03 -2.25 -0.86
CA TYR A 84 -4.85 -3.56 -0.22
C TYR A 84 -3.57 -4.25 -0.63
N VAL A 85 -3.18 -4.19 -1.91
CA VAL A 85 -1.89 -4.74 -2.37
C VAL A 85 -0.73 -4.01 -1.68
N TRP A 86 -0.80 -2.68 -1.62
CA TRP A 86 0.22 -1.85 -0.97
C TRP A 86 0.35 -2.15 0.53
N LEU A 87 -0.78 -2.30 1.24
CA LEU A 87 -0.79 -2.72 2.65
C LEU A 87 -0.22 -4.14 2.83
N GLY A 88 -0.49 -5.06 1.89
CA GLY A 88 0.08 -6.41 1.92
C GLY A 88 1.60 -6.40 1.76
N GLU A 89 2.12 -5.53 0.89
CA GLU A 89 3.55 -5.31 0.68
C GLU A 89 4.24 -4.72 1.92
N GLU A 90 3.59 -3.76 2.57
CA GLU A 90 4.07 -3.19 3.83
C GLU A 90 4.14 -4.25 4.94
N GLN A 91 3.10 -5.08 5.08
CA GLN A 91 3.10 -6.20 6.03
C GLN A 91 4.21 -7.21 5.75
N ARG A 92 4.48 -7.51 4.47
CA ARG A 92 5.59 -8.39 4.09
C ARG A 92 6.93 -7.79 4.50
N MET A 93 7.11 -6.48 4.33
CA MET A 93 8.30 -5.77 4.76
C MET A 93 8.49 -5.83 6.29
N MET A 94 7.41 -5.63 7.06
CA MET A 94 7.46 -5.72 8.52
C MET A 94 7.89 -7.11 9.01
N ARG A 95 7.31 -8.19 8.47
CA ARG A 95 7.70 -9.57 8.83
C ARG A 95 9.16 -9.87 8.51
N ILE A 96 9.66 -9.39 7.37
CA ILE A 96 11.07 -9.56 7.00
C ILE A 96 11.97 -8.77 7.95
N GLY A 97 11.57 -7.55 8.34
CA GLY A 97 12.30 -6.77 9.34
C GLY A 97 12.37 -7.46 10.69
N GLU A 98 11.27 -8.07 11.16
CA GLU A 98 11.26 -8.85 12.39
C GLU A 98 12.17 -10.08 12.30
N TYR A 99 12.12 -10.83 11.20
CA TYR A 99 13.01 -11.98 11.01
C TYR A 99 14.49 -11.57 10.90
N CYS A 100 14.80 -10.46 10.23
CA CYS A 100 16.15 -9.89 10.20
C CYS A 100 16.65 -9.53 11.61
N LYS A 101 15.77 -9.01 12.47
CA LYS A 101 16.08 -8.73 13.87
C LYS A 101 16.44 -10.01 14.62
N GLU A 102 15.64 -11.06 14.49
CA GLU A 102 15.90 -12.35 15.15
C GLU A 102 17.24 -12.96 14.70
N LEU A 103 17.57 -12.85 13.41
CA LEU A 103 18.87 -13.27 12.88
C LEU A 103 20.02 -12.43 13.44
N GLU A 104 19.88 -11.10 13.48
CA GLU A 104 20.89 -10.19 14.07
C GLU A 104 21.15 -10.55 15.54
N GLU A 105 20.08 -10.77 16.33
CA GLU A 105 20.18 -11.15 17.74
C GLU A 105 20.82 -12.53 17.95
N LYS A 106 20.52 -13.50 17.08
CA LYS A 106 21.11 -14.84 17.13
C LYS A 106 22.60 -14.80 16.81
N ILE A 107 23.00 -14.09 15.75
CA ILE A 107 24.40 -13.95 15.34
C ILE A 107 25.19 -13.25 16.45
N ASN A 108 24.71 -12.09 16.94
CA ASN A 108 25.39 -11.37 18.02
C ASN A 108 25.55 -12.22 19.29
N ARG A 109 24.58 -13.09 19.60
CA ARG A 109 24.68 -14.03 20.73
C ARG A 109 25.74 -15.11 20.50
N GLU A 110 25.84 -15.65 19.30
CA GLU A 110 26.87 -16.66 18.95
C GLU A 110 28.28 -16.08 18.98
N PHE A 111 28.46 -14.82 18.58
CA PHE A 111 29.78 -14.15 18.58
C PHE A 111 30.14 -13.46 19.90
N GLY A 112 29.21 -13.34 20.85
CA GLY A 112 29.44 -12.68 22.15
C GLY A 112 29.62 -11.16 22.08
N GLU A 113 29.53 -10.57 20.89
CA GLU A 113 29.71 -9.15 20.62
C GLU A 113 28.61 -8.64 19.67
N GLY A 114 28.30 -7.34 19.73
CA GLY A 114 27.40 -6.67 18.79
C GLY A 114 28.07 -6.44 17.43
N VAL A 115 28.33 -7.53 16.70
CA VAL A 115 28.99 -7.48 15.39
C VAL A 115 28.05 -6.88 14.34
N LEU A 116 26.76 -7.17 14.44
CA LEU A 116 25.71 -6.63 13.57
C LEU A 116 24.81 -5.68 14.38
N ASN A 117 24.85 -4.38 14.05
CA ASN A 117 24.12 -3.34 14.78
C ASN A 117 23.16 -2.53 13.90
N TRP A 118 22.97 -2.95 12.65
CA TRP A 118 22.32 -2.13 11.63
C TRP A 118 20.82 -1.98 11.89
N GLU A 119 20.10 -3.07 12.15
CA GLU A 119 18.68 -2.99 12.48
C GLU A 119 18.48 -2.28 13.83
N THR A 120 19.38 -2.52 14.78
CA THR A 120 19.39 -1.81 16.07
C THR A 120 19.57 -0.30 15.92
N PHE A 121 20.42 0.16 15.00
CA PHE A 121 20.58 1.57 14.66
C PHE A 121 19.34 2.14 13.96
N LYS A 122 18.79 1.43 12.97
CA LYS A 122 17.57 1.85 12.25
C LYS A 122 16.38 2.03 13.18
N ARG A 123 16.17 1.12 14.12
CA ARG A 123 15.07 1.20 15.11
C ARG A 123 15.16 2.44 15.99
N LYS A 124 16.36 2.80 16.44
CA LYS A 124 16.58 4.01 17.26
C LYS A 124 16.28 5.31 16.51
N LYS A 125 16.38 5.30 15.18
CA LYS A 125 16.09 6.45 14.31
C LYS A 125 14.85 6.24 13.44
N SER A 126 13.88 5.44 13.89
CA SER A 126 12.75 4.99 13.05
C SER A 126 12.05 6.17 12.37
N ILE A 127 12.12 6.21 11.04
CA ILE A 127 11.32 7.12 10.23
C ILE A 127 9.93 6.50 10.15
N GLN A 128 8.91 7.21 10.65
CA GLN A 128 7.53 6.77 10.48
C GLN A 128 7.17 6.87 9.00
N TYR A 129 6.75 5.75 8.41
CA TYR A 129 6.22 5.75 7.06
C TYR A 129 4.89 6.52 7.04
N PRO A 130 4.60 7.31 6.00
CA PRO A 130 3.38 8.11 5.90
C PRO A 130 2.15 7.26 5.54
N GLU A 131 1.94 6.11 6.19
CA GLU A 131 0.86 5.15 5.91
C GLU A 131 -0.51 5.80 5.93
N LYS A 132 -0.75 6.65 6.96
CA LYS A 132 -2.00 7.41 7.10
C LYS A 132 -2.26 8.32 5.90
N LEU A 133 -1.21 8.91 5.32
CA LEU A 133 -1.34 9.76 4.14
C LEU A 133 -1.67 8.92 2.90
N ILE A 134 -1.05 7.76 2.72
CA ILE A 134 -1.33 6.86 1.59
C ILE A 134 -2.77 6.31 1.68
N ILE A 135 -3.17 5.81 2.85
CA ILE A 135 -4.54 5.34 3.10
C ILE A 135 -5.54 6.47 2.84
N GLY A 136 -5.29 7.66 3.39
CA GLY A 136 -6.14 8.84 3.19
C GLY A 136 -6.23 9.25 1.72
N LEU A 137 -5.11 9.21 0.99
CA LEU A 137 -5.06 9.53 -0.43
C LEU A 137 -5.93 8.58 -1.27
N PHE A 138 -5.76 7.26 -1.12
CA PHE A 138 -6.50 6.29 -1.93
C PHE A 138 -7.99 6.23 -1.58
N ILE A 139 -8.36 6.32 -0.30
CA ILE A 139 -9.76 6.42 0.12
C ILE A 139 -10.36 7.75 -0.37
N GLY A 140 -9.61 8.85 -0.29
CA GLY A 140 -10.04 10.17 -0.76
C GLY A 140 -10.24 10.21 -2.28
N LEU A 141 -9.31 9.67 -3.06
CA LEU A 141 -9.44 9.54 -4.52
C LEU A 141 -10.63 8.66 -4.91
N SER A 142 -10.84 7.55 -4.19
CA SER A 142 -12.01 6.69 -4.35
C SER A 142 -13.31 7.47 -4.11
N LEU A 143 -13.39 8.23 -3.01
CA LEU A 143 -14.57 9.04 -2.69
C LEU A 143 -14.82 10.14 -3.73
N ALA A 144 -13.79 10.90 -4.07
CA ALA A 144 -13.88 12.00 -5.02
C ALA A 144 -14.32 11.50 -6.41
N SER A 145 -13.74 10.39 -6.87
CA SER A 145 -14.12 9.80 -8.15
C SER A 145 -15.55 9.27 -8.15
N PHE A 146 -15.97 8.60 -7.09
CA PHE A 146 -17.34 8.12 -6.94
C PHE A 146 -18.37 9.27 -7.00
N VAL A 147 -18.13 10.34 -6.23
CA VAL A 147 -19.00 11.52 -6.19
C VAL A 147 -19.04 12.23 -7.54
N ALA A 148 -17.88 12.43 -8.18
CA ALA A 148 -17.79 13.03 -9.50
C ALA A 148 -18.51 12.19 -10.57
N GLY A 149 -18.40 10.87 -10.51
CA GLY A 149 -19.11 9.96 -11.42
C GLY A 149 -20.63 10.02 -11.27
N LEU A 150 -21.14 10.09 -10.03
CA LEU A 150 -22.57 10.30 -9.78
C LEU A 150 -23.04 11.67 -10.26
N TYR A 151 -22.23 12.71 -10.06
CA TYR A 151 -22.52 14.04 -10.57
C TYR A 151 -22.60 14.07 -12.11
N LEU A 152 -21.71 13.35 -12.81
CA LEU A 152 -21.80 13.18 -14.27
C LEU A 152 -23.10 12.50 -14.72
N ARG A 153 -23.71 11.65 -13.88
CA ARG A 153 -25.06 11.09 -14.09
C ARG A 153 -26.20 12.02 -13.67
N LYS A 154 -25.92 13.29 -13.41
CA LYS A 154 -26.87 14.31 -12.97
C LYS A 154 -27.53 14.01 -11.61
N VAL A 155 -26.90 13.18 -10.77
CA VAL A 155 -27.30 13.04 -9.37
C VAL A 155 -26.95 14.32 -8.62
N ASN A 156 -27.87 14.81 -7.79
CA ASN A 156 -27.64 15.99 -6.96
C ASN A 156 -26.37 15.82 -6.08
N ILE A 157 -25.50 16.82 -6.05
CA ILE A 157 -24.19 16.75 -5.39
C ILE A 157 -24.28 16.42 -3.89
N ILE A 158 -25.29 16.94 -3.18
CA ILE A 158 -25.52 16.66 -1.76
C ILE A 158 -25.90 15.18 -1.58
N THR A 159 -26.73 14.65 -2.48
CA THR A 159 -27.13 13.24 -2.45
C THR A 159 -25.96 12.32 -2.79
N ALA A 160 -25.19 12.66 -3.82
CA ALA A 160 -23.98 11.93 -4.20
C ALA A 160 -22.95 11.89 -3.07
N LEU A 161 -22.74 13.02 -2.38
CA LEU A 161 -21.82 13.10 -1.24
C LEU A 161 -22.30 12.25 -0.06
N LYS A 162 -23.60 12.27 0.27
CA LYS A 162 -24.17 11.42 1.33
C LYS A 162 -23.96 9.93 1.04
N ILE A 163 -24.32 9.48 -0.17
CA ILE A 163 -24.14 8.08 -0.58
C ILE A 163 -22.64 7.72 -0.56
N GLY A 164 -21.80 8.58 -1.14
CA GLY A 164 -20.36 8.39 -1.19
C GLY A 164 -19.75 8.26 0.20
N LEU A 165 -20.08 9.16 1.13
CA LEU A 165 -19.57 9.14 2.50
C LEU A 165 -19.98 7.86 3.23
N ILE A 166 -21.23 7.42 3.15
CA ILE A 166 -21.69 6.19 3.81
C ILE A 166 -20.86 4.99 3.32
N ILE A 167 -20.73 4.82 2.00
CA ILE A 167 -19.97 3.71 1.41
C ILE A 167 -18.50 3.78 1.85
N HIS A 168 -17.87 4.95 1.79
CA HIS A 168 -16.44 5.09 2.07
C HIS A 168 -16.12 5.03 3.57
N ILE A 169 -17.05 5.41 4.46
CA ILE A 169 -16.91 5.16 5.90
C ILE A 169 -16.88 3.65 6.17
N VAL A 170 -17.77 2.88 5.55
CA VAL A 170 -17.78 1.42 5.68
C VAL A 170 -16.45 0.84 5.20
N ILE A 171 -15.99 1.24 4.02
CA ILE A 171 -14.68 0.81 3.49
C ILE A 171 -13.53 1.18 4.44
N ALA A 172 -13.50 2.42 4.94
CA ALA A 172 -12.47 2.86 5.87
C ALA A 172 -12.45 2.04 7.16
N VAL A 173 -13.62 1.73 7.73
CA VAL A 173 -13.76 0.86 8.90
C VAL A 173 -13.24 -0.54 8.60
N TYR A 174 -13.60 -1.15 7.47
CA TYR A 174 -13.08 -2.46 7.08
C TYR A 174 -11.56 -2.46 6.87
N THR A 175 -11.02 -1.41 6.25
CA THR A 175 -9.56 -1.25 6.09
C THR A 175 -8.87 -1.14 7.44
N LEU A 176 -9.40 -0.34 8.37
CA LEU A 176 -8.86 -0.23 9.73
C LEU A 176 -8.91 -1.56 10.48
N ILE A 177 -10.03 -2.29 10.40
CA ILE A 177 -10.16 -3.63 11.01
C ILE A 177 -9.14 -4.60 10.40
N PHE A 178 -8.98 -4.58 9.07
CA PHE A 178 -8.02 -5.42 8.36
C PHE A 178 -6.58 -5.16 8.82
N VAL A 179 -6.18 -3.89 8.91
CA VAL A 179 -4.87 -3.48 9.41
C VAL A 179 -4.70 -3.90 10.87
N LYS A 180 -5.68 -3.64 11.74
CA LYS A 180 -5.60 -3.95 13.18
C LYS A 180 -5.53 -5.46 13.46
N ARG A 181 -6.39 -6.28 12.85
CA ARG A 181 -6.40 -7.75 13.06
C ARG A 181 -5.09 -8.39 12.64
N ARG A 182 -4.42 -7.84 11.62
CA ARG A 182 -3.13 -8.33 11.14
C ARG A 182 -1.98 -7.97 12.07
N ILE A 183 -2.00 -6.78 12.69
CA ILE A 183 -1.01 -6.40 13.71
C ILE A 183 -1.11 -7.34 14.92
N VAL A 184 -2.33 -7.61 15.40
CA VAL A 184 -2.56 -8.54 16.53
C VAL A 184 -2.07 -9.95 16.20
N ALA A 185 -2.34 -10.46 14.99
CA ALA A 185 -1.86 -11.78 14.58
C ALA A 185 -0.31 -11.88 14.50
N ILE A 186 0.38 -10.77 14.27
CA ILE A 186 1.85 -10.71 14.31
C ILE A 186 2.34 -10.69 15.77
N GLU A 187 1.61 -10.06 16.68
CA GLU A 187 1.92 -10.05 18.12
C GLU A 187 1.67 -11.41 18.78
N GLU A 188 0.65 -12.17 18.37
CA GLU A 188 0.34 -13.51 18.90
C GLU A 188 1.30 -14.61 18.43
N LEU A 189 2.17 -14.33 17.45
CA LEU A 189 3.24 -15.24 17.01
C LEU A 189 4.55 -15.06 17.81
N LYS A 190 4.58 -14.11 18.76
CA LYS A 190 5.69 -13.87 19.70
C LYS A 190 5.52 -14.67 20.99
#